data_AF-A0A8H8UH96-F1
#
_entry.id   AF-A0A8H8UH96-F1
#
_cell.length_a   1.000
_cell.length_b   1.000
_cell.length_c   1.000
_cell.angle_alpha   90.00
_cell.angle_beta   90.00
_cell.angle_gamma   90.00
#
_symmetry.space_group_name_H-M   'P 1'
#
loop_
_entity.id
_entity.type
_entity.pdbx_description
1 polymer ?
#
loop_
_entity_poly.entity_id
_entity_poly.type
_entity_poly.pdbx_seq_one_letter_code
_entity_poly.pdbx_strand_id
1 'polypeptide(L)'
;MALLPRSSYYDAHYKQSAALIRARRPYLIKNTLTGLGIFAFAISVYAYTIKAVSQDEFEDVQVPTTQQSPRAGASTITGGPAAK
;
A
#
# COMPACT_ATOMS: atom_id res chain seq x y z
N MET A 1 47.02 -13.34 32.03
CA MET A 1 46.25 -12.11 31.79
C MET A 1 44.78 -12.52 31.67
N ALA A 2 43.95 -12.23 32.68
CA ALA A 2 42.54 -12.59 32.63
C ALA A 2 41.86 -11.76 31.52
N LEU A 3 41.23 -12.43 30.56
CA LEU A 3 40.46 -11.80 29.50
C LEU A 3 39.25 -11.11 30.15
N LEU A 4 39.24 -9.77 30.20
CA LEU A 4 38.05 -9.04 30.62
C LEU A 4 36.92 -9.39 29.63
N PRO A 5 35.74 -9.82 30.10
CA PRO A 5 34.62 -10.08 29.22
C PRO A 5 34.27 -8.77 28.49
N ARG A 6 34.31 -8.81 27.15
CA ARG A 6 33.99 -7.66 26.30
C ARG A 6 32.55 -7.25 26.60
N SER A 7 32.37 -6.06 27.17
CA SER A 7 31.05 -5.50 27.48
C SER A 7 30.31 -5.15 26.19
N SER A 8 29.66 -6.14 25.58
CA SER A 8 28.83 -5.98 24.40
C SER A 8 27.39 -5.66 24.81
N TYR A 9 26.68 -4.93 23.94
CA TYR A 9 25.26 -4.66 24.08
C TYR A 9 24.38 -5.90 23.94
N TYR A 10 24.98 -7.01 23.52
CA TYR A 10 24.36 -8.31 23.36
C TYR A 10 25.10 -9.35 24.22
N ASP A 11 24.33 -10.24 24.82
CA ASP A 11 24.83 -11.39 25.57
C ASP A 11 25.40 -12.46 24.63
N ALA A 12 26.09 -13.48 25.17
CA ALA A 12 26.65 -14.61 24.43
C ALA A 12 25.60 -15.37 23.59
N HIS A 13 24.33 -15.29 23.97
CA HIS A 13 23.19 -15.85 23.26
C HIS A 13 22.47 -14.85 22.33
N TYR A 14 23.13 -13.75 21.94
CA TYR A 14 22.56 -12.67 21.13
C TYR A 14 21.31 -11.99 21.71
N LYS A 15 21.06 -12.16 23.02
CA LYS A 15 19.98 -11.48 23.73
C LYS A 15 20.39 -10.05 24.04
N GLN A 16 19.43 -9.14 24.06
CA GLN A 16 19.68 -7.76 24.48
C GLN A 16 20.13 -7.73 25.93
N SER A 17 21.27 -7.09 26.21
CA SER A 17 21.74 -6.93 27.59
C SER A 17 20.85 -5.94 28.37
N ALA A 18 20.84 -6.06 29.69
CA ALA A 18 20.06 -5.18 30.57
C ALA A 18 20.40 -3.67 30.36
N ALA A 19 21.66 -3.39 30.01
CA ALA A 19 22.12 -2.04 29.68
C ALA A 19 21.43 -1.48 28.42
N LEU A 20 21.28 -2.30 27.38
CA LEU A 20 20.63 -1.90 26.13
C LEU A 20 19.11 -1.72 26.32
N ILE A 21 18.46 -2.60 27.08
CA ILE A 21 17.03 -2.48 27.38
C ILE A 21 16.75 -1.15 28.09
N ARG A 22 17.54 -0.80 29.12
CA ARG A 22 17.41 0.47 29.84
C ARG A 22 17.58 1.67 28.90
N ALA A 23 18.55 1.63 28.01
CA ALA A 23 18.79 2.70 27.05
C ALA A 23 17.62 2.89 26.06
N ARG A 24 16.88 1.82 25.73
CA ARG A 24 15.74 1.85 24.78
C ARG A 24 14.38 2.12 25.42
N ARG A 25 14.22 1.92 26.73
CA ARG A 25 12.99 2.21 27.50
C ARG A 25 12.32 3.55 27.12
N PRO A 26 13.04 4.69 27.03
CA PRO A 26 12.39 5.97 26.74
C PRO A 26 11.85 6.09 25.31
N TYR A 27 12.41 5.35 24.34
CA TYR A 27 12.04 5.44 22.93
C TYR A 27 11.00 4.41 22.53
N LEU A 28 10.87 3.30 23.26
CA LEU A 28 9.91 2.25 22.94
C LEU A 28 8.48 2.81 22.90
N ILE A 29 8.07 3.54 23.95
CA ILE A 29 6.72 4.12 24.04
C ILE A 29 6.53 5.21 22.99
N LYS A 30 7.48 6.15 22.87
CA LYS A 30 7.38 7.29 21.94
C LYS A 30 7.34 6.84 20.47
N ASN A 31 8.16 5.86 20.11
CA ASN A 31 8.20 5.32 18.75
C ASN A 31 6.98 4.45 18.45
N THR A 32 6.48 3.71 19.44
CA THR A 32 5.25 2.93 19.27
C THR A 32 4.05 3.85 19.07
N LEU A 33 3.94 4.94 19.84
CA LEU A 33 2.85 5.90 19.71
C LEU A 33 2.86 6.58 18.34
N THR A 34 4.03 7.03 17.87
CA THR A 34 4.19 7.63 16.55
C THR A 34 3.91 6.61 15.44
N GLY A 35 4.39 5.38 15.56
CA GLY A 35 4.09 4.29 14.63
C GLY A 35 2.60 3.99 14.55
N LEU A 36 1.91 3.92 15.70
CA LEU A 36 0.45 3.73 15.77
C LEU A 36 -0.30 4.90 15.14
N GLY A 37 0.16 6.14 15.34
CA GLY A 37 -0.45 7.31 14.71
C GLY A 37 -0.37 7.25 13.18
N ILE A 38 0.80 6.93 12.64
CA ILE A 38 1.01 6.78 11.19
C ILE A 38 0.17 5.62 10.65
N PHE A 39 0.16 4.48 11.35
CA PHE A 39 -0.61 3.30 10.95
C PHE A 39 -2.12 3.56 10.95
N ALA A 40 -2.64 4.19 12.00
CA ALA A 40 -4.05 4.57 12.08
C ALA A 40 -4.43 5.57 10.99
N PHE A 41 -3.58 6.56 10.71
CA PHE A 41 -3.79 7.50 9.62
C PHE A 41 -3.87 6.78 8.27
N ALA A 42 -2.92 5.91 7.96
CA ALA A 42 -2.92 5.15 6.70
C ALA A 42 -4.19 4.29 6.54
N ILE A 43 -4.57 3.54 7.59
CA ILE A 43 -5.81 2.74 7.58
C ILE A 43 -7.04 3.64 7.41
N SER A 44 -7.10 4.79 8.08
CA SER A 44 -8.23 5.70 7.98
C SER A 44 -8.44 6.19 6.55
N VAL A 45 -7.36 6.56 5.85
CA VAL A 45 -7.42 6.96 4.44
C VAL A 45 -7.90 5.79 3.58
N TYR A 46 -7.31 4.60 3.73
CA TYR A 46 -7.68 3.40 2.98
C TYR A 46 -9.16 2.99 3.19
N ALA A 47 -9.63 2.98 4.44
CA ALA A 47 -11.01 2.64 4.74
C ALA A 47 -11.98 3.73 4.24
N TYR A 48 -11.60 5.00 4.36
CA TYR A 48 -12.39 6.11 3.85
C TYR A 48 -12.53 6.05 2.34
N THR A 49 -11.46 5.75 1.58
CA THR A 49 -11.55 5.69 0.12
C THR A 49 -12.52 4.59 -0.33
N ILE A 50 -12.54 3.44 0.32
CA ILE A 50 -13.53 2.38 0.01
C ILE A 50 -14.96 2.89 0.28
N LYS A 51 -15.21 3.52 1.44
CA LYS A 51 -16.54 4.07 1.76
C LYS A 51 -16.95 5.24 0.88
N ALA A 52 -16.01 6.05 0.43
CA ALA A 52 -16.27 7.21 -0.42
C ALA A 52 -16.64 6.77 -1.84
N VAL A 53 -15.90 5.80 -2.40
CA VAL A 53 -16.18 5.26 -3.74
C VAL A 53 -17.45 4.41 -3.77
N SER A 54 -17.75 3.68 -2.69
CA SER A 54 -18.96 2.84 -2.64
C SER A 54 -20.28 3.62 -2.65
N GLN A 55 -20.23 4.95 -2.56
CA GLN A 55 -21.41 5.82 -2.61
C GLN A 55 -21.67 6.36 -4.03
N ASP A 56 -20.86 5.98 -5.03
CA ASP A 56 -21.12 6.33 -6.42
C ASP A 56 -22.23 5.41 -6.96
N GLU A 57 -23.46 5.93 -6.98
CA GLU A 57 -24.63 5.25 -7.55
C GLU A 57 -24.52 5.39 -9.08
N PHE A 58 -24.12 4.32 -9.76
CA PHE A 58 -23.94 4.28 -11.23
C PHE A 58 -25.27 4.35 -12.01
N GLU A 59 -26.22 5.21 -11.60
CA GLU A 59 -27.54 5.34 -12.23
C GLU A 59 -27.48 5.89 -13.65
N ASP A 60 -26.41 6.61 -13.99
CA ASP A 60 -26.19 7.17 -15.34
C ASP A 60 -25.60 6.13 -16.33
N VAL A 61 -25.13 4.98 -15.83
CA VAL A 61 -24.59 3.91 -16.69
C VAL A 61 -25.71 2.98 -17.12
N GLN A 62 -26.33 3.28 -18.26
CA GLN A 62 -27.31 2.38 -18.88
C GLN A 62 -26.63 1.09 -19.34
N VAL A 63 -26.91 -0.04 -18.65
CA VAL A 63 -26.51 -1.38 -19.09
C VAL A 63 -27.33 -1.78 -20.33
N PRO A 64 -26.72 -1.96 -21.51
CA PRO A 64 -27.45 -2.41 -22.69
C PRO A 64 -27.95 -3.84 -22.45
N THR A 65 -29.26 -4.02 -22.32
CA THR A 65 -29.91 -5.35 -22.19
C THR A 65 -29.97 -6.11 -23.51
N THR A 66 -29.54 -5.50 -24.61
CA THR A 66 -29.46 -6.12 -25.92
C THR A 66 -28.04 -6.55 -26.20
N GLN A 67 -27.86 -7.86 -26.40
CA GLN A 67 -26.62 -8.41 -26.93
C GLN A 67 -26.25 -7.66 -28.21
N GLN A 68 -25.20 -6.85 -28.16
CA GLN A 68 -24.58 -6.33 -29.37
C GLN A 68 -23.94 -7.53 -30.09
N SER A 69 -24.71 -8.11 -31.01
CA SER A 69 -24.11 -8.91 -32.07
C SER A 69 -23.07 -8.04 -32.77
N PRO A 70 -21.84 -8.52 -33.02
CA PRO A 70 -20.82 -7.72 -33.65
C PRO A 70 -21.34 -7.25 -35.00
N ARG A 71 -21.58 -5.94 -35.15
CA ARG A 71 -22.01 -5.36 -36.42
C ARG A 71 -20.83 -5.43 -37.37
N ALA A 72 -20.84 -6.45 -38.23
CA ALA A 72 -20.02 -6.48 -39.42
C ALA A 72 -20.38 -5.25 -40.29
N GLY A 73 -19.46 -4.30 -40.39
CA GLY A 73 -19.51 -3.24 -41.38
C GLY A 73 -19.66 -1.83 -40.81
N ALA A 74 -18.52 -1.20 -40.56
CA ALA A 74 -18.21 0.24 -40.74
C ALA A 74 -16.90 0.47 -39.96
N SER A 75 -15.76 0.74 -40.59
CA SER A 75 -15.58 1.84 -41.53
C SER A 75 -14.41 1.57 -42.47
N THR A 76 -14.71 1.62 -43.78
CA THR A 76 -13.73 1.76 -44.85
C THR A 76 -13.16 3.17 -44.79
N ILE A 77 -11.84 3.32 -44.61
CA ILE A 77 -11.13 4.57 -44.89
C ILE A 77 -9.84 4.31 -45.67
N THR A 78 -9.72 5.06 -46.77
CA THR A 78 -8.51 5.50 -47.49
C THR A 78 -7.70 4.49 -48.33
N GLY A 79 -7.99 4.48 -49.65
CA GLY A 79 -7.04 4.09 -50.70
C GLY A 79 -6.87 5.24 -51.70
N GLY A 80 -5.64 5.76 -51.80
CA GLY A 80 -5.27 6.92 -52.63
C GLY A 80 -5.33 6.68 -54.15
N PRO A 81 -5.05 7.71 -54.97
CA PRO A 81 -5.39 7.72 -56.39
C PRO A 81 -4.31 7.05 -57.26
N ALA A 82 -4.72 6.21 -58.21
CA ALA A 82 -3.91 5.79 -59.36
C ALA A 82 -4.88 5.24 -60.44
N ALA A 83 -5.14 5.96 -61.52
CA ALA A 83 -4.31 6.14 -62.71
C ALA A 83 -4.54 5.05 -63.78
N LYS A 84 -4.92 5.55 -64.98
CA LYS A 84 -5.07 4.92 -66.30
C LYS A 84 -6.28 4.03 -66.55
#